data_AF-A0AAD9CJB7-F1
#
_entry.id   AF-A0AAD9CJB7-F1
#
_cell.length_a   1.000
_cell.length_b   1.000
_cell.length_c   1.000
_cell.angle_alpha   90.00
_cell.angle_beta   90.00
_cell.angle_gamma   90.00
#
_symmetry.space_group_name_H-M   'P 1'
#
loop_
_entity.id
_entity.type
_entity.pdbx_description
1 polymer ?
#
loop_
_entity_poly.entity_id
_entity_poly.type
_entity_poly.pdbx_seq_one_letter_code
_entity_poly.pdbx_strand_id
1 'polypeptide(L)'
;MGGGPSHEDLMTYAVELYQKRSDDQCFLPDVGIDESLLKYSGTDSNTALQAYSNEMVNLVPGFISSLGSALGAFTAVPNALGLGALLISMIMELALKGTGEQSESSYSMLRRVFGEEKASSVRDTLSECLRRHRMFIQNEDRLKGELRRLEQQLSNHLTILKNSLLLDQQMSTRGFKIWVNGAAFHVQMLIHEARLNIETGSSDSDYFNAIQVAINLYLLDLDHLLDKYKTYKTSTTAYRGAILCKRNDPDVDICVAGYCAILNDEKKCSYYIDDGSLCQGAALIEPYLDYVFSNYEPILGLKRHFSDMKNNLNTLIHQHGSYILPFSTRGTRM
;
A
#
# COMPACT_ATOMS: atom_id res chain seq x y z
N MET A 1 -4.79 -42.61 25.57
CA MET A 1 -5.24 -41.95 24.33
C MET A 1 -5.18 -40.46 24.58
N GLY A 2 -4.11 -39.78 24.16
CA GLY A 2 -4.02 -38.32 24.28
C GLY A 2 -4.76 -37.71 23.10
N GLY A 3 -5.94 -37.15 23.34
CA GLY A 3 -6.62 -36.34 22.33
C GLY A 3 -5.78 -35.10 22.08
N GLY A 4 -5.43 -34.84 20.82
CA GLY A 4 -4.84 -33.56 20.44
C GLY A 4 -5.82 -32.40 20.73
N PRO A 5 -5.35 -31.15 20.65
CA PRO A 5 -6.22 -29.98 20.80
C PRO A 5 -7.40 -30.07 19.82
N SER A 6 -8.58 -29.66 20.27
CA SER A 6 -9.73 -29.51 19.40
C SER A 6 -9.54 -28.32 18.45
N HIS A 7 -10.40 -28.22 17.43
CA HIS A 7 -10.39 -27.05 16.54
C HIS A 7 -10.68 -25.74 17.30
N GLU A 8 -11.58 -25.79 18.30
CA GLU A 8 -11.92 -24.63 19.14
C GLU A 8 -10.72 -24.18 20.00
N ASP A 9 -9.95 -25.13 20.53
CA ASP A 9 -8.71 -24.84 21.24
C ASP A 9 -7.70 -24.16 20.31
N LEU A 10 -7.49 -24.71 19.10
CA LEU A 10 -6.58 -24.13 18.11
C LEU A 10 -6.97 -22.70 17.71
N MET A 11 -8.27 -22.43 17.56
CA MET A 11 -8.76 -21.08 17.27
C MET A 11 -8.50 -20.12 18.44
N THR A 12 -8.75 -20.56 19.68
CA THR A 12 -8.46 -19.75 20.87
C THR A 12 -6.98 -19.37 20.94
N TYR A 13 -6.09 -20.35 20.73
CA TYR A 13 -4.65 -20.12 20.71
C TYR A 13 -4.21 -19.20 19.55
N ALA A 14 -4.83 -19.31 18.38
CA ALA A 14 -4.58 -18.42 17.26
C ALA A 14 -4.92 -16.96 17.57
N VAL A 15 -6.04 -16.71 18.26
CA VAL A 15 -6.42 -15.36 18.70
C VAL A 15 -5.41 -14.80 19.70
N GLU A 16 -5.03 -15.59 20.72
CA GLU A 16 -4.05 -15.15 21.72
C GLU A 16 -2.69 -14.84 21.08
N LEU A 17 -2.26 -15.66 20.13
CA LEU A 17 -1.02 -15.44 19.39
C LEU A 17 -1.10 -14.14 18.57
N TYR A 18 -2.20 -13.89 17.87
CA TYR A 18 -2.41 -12.64 17.14
C TYR A 18 -2.36 -11.42 18.05
N GLN A 19 -3.07 -11.45 19.18
CA GLN A 19 -3.09 -10.34 20.13
C GLN A 19 -1.71 -10.05 20.71
N LYS A 20 -0.92 -11.08 21.05
CA LYS A 20 0.46 -10.92 21.52
C LYS A 20 1.42 -10.41 20.42
N ARG A 21 1.00 -10.41 19.16
CA ARG A 21 1.82 -10.12 17.97
C ARG A 21 1.27 -8.97 17.13
N SER A 22 0.28 -8.22 17.61
CA SER A 22 -0.35 -7.13 16.84
C SER A 22 0.63 -6.06 16.38
N ASP A 23 1.76 -5.93 17.08
CA ASP A 23 2.78 -4.91 16.83
C ASP A 23 4.05 -5.49 16.16
N ASP A 24 4.10 -6.82 15.97
CA ASP A 24 5.27 -7.52 15.43
C ASP A 24 5.22 -7.62 13.90
N GLN A 25 6.02 -6.77 13.26
CA GLN A 25 6.16 -6.77 11.80
C GLN A 25 6.74 -8.09 11.25
N CYS A 26 7.29 -8.99 12.05
CA CYS A 26 7.79 -10.28 11.56
C CYS A 26 6.65 -11.17 11.05
N PHE A 27 5.50 -11.23 11.73
CA PHE A 27 4.44 -12.19 11.42
C PHE A 27 3.23 -11.58 10.75
N LEU A 28 3.11 -10.25 10.78
CA LEU A 28 2.04 -9.55 10.09
C LEU A 28 2.43 -9.24 8.63
N PRO A 29 1.50 -9.49 7.69
CA PRO A 29 1.65 -9.07 6.30
C PRO A 29 1.88 -7.56 6.15
N ASP A 30 2.82 -7.17 5.30
CA ASP A 30 2.95 -5.77 4.89
C ASP A 30 2.46 -5.65 3.45
N VAL A 31 1.13 -5.59 3.29
CA VAL A 31 0.45 -5.58 1.97
C VAL A 31 -0.56 -4.45 1.81
N GLY A 32 -0.66 -3.58 2.82
CA GLY A 32 -1.58 -2.45 2.83
C GLY A 32 -1.31 -1.45 1.71
N ILE A 33 -2.33 -0.66 1.40
CA ILE A 33 -2.19 0.53 0.56
C ILE A 33 -1.43 1.59 1.36
N ASP A 34 -0.45 2.22 0.72
CA ASP A 34 0.39 3.23 1.33
C ASP A 34 -0.44 4.42 1.82
N GLU A 35 -0.07 4.93 2.99
CA GLU A 35 -0.80 6.01 3.66
C GLU A 35 -0.91 7.27 2.80
N SER A 36 0.11 7.60 1.98
CA SER A 36 0.02 8.74 1.08
C SER A 36 -1.02 8.49 -0.02
N LEU A 37 -1.14 7.25 -0.52
CA LEU A 37 -2.18 6.89 -1.49
C LEU A 37 -3.55 7.04 -0.82
N LEU A 38 -3.75 6.47 0.36
CA LEU A 38 -5.02 6.60 1.09
C LEU A 38 -5.38 8.07 1.38
N LYS A 39 -4.42 8.85 1.88
CA LYS A 39 -4.59 10.26 2.26
C LYS A 39 -5.00 11.15 1.09
N TYR A 40 -4.44 10.92 -0.10
CA TYR A 40 -4.65 11.79 -1.25
C TYR A 40 -5.63 11.23 -2.30
N SER A 41 -6.11 10.00 -2.16
CA SER A 41 -7.07 9.39 -3.10
C SER A 41 -8.55 9.71 -2.79
N GLY A 42 -8.83 10.27 -1.62
CA GLY A 42 -10.18 10.57 -1.15
C GLY A 42 -10.70 11.95 -1.57
N THR A 43 -11.93 12.24 -1.16
CA THR A 43 -12.62 13.49 -1.47
C THR A 43 -11.98 14.72 -0.82
N ASP A 44 -11.23 14.52 0.27
CA ASP A 44 -10.60 15.59 1.06
C ASP A 44 -9.13 15.82 0.68
N SER A 45 -8.69 15.30 -0.46
CA SER A 45 -7.27 15.30 -0.85
C SER A 45 -6.64 16.69 -0.93
N ASN A 46 -7.40 17.73 -1.34
CA ASN A 46 -6.90 19.10 -1.39
C ASN A 46 -6.69 19.68 0.01
N THR A 47 -7.64 19.46 0.93
CA THR A 47 -7.50 19.85 2.34
C THR A 47 -6.27 19.17 2.97
N ALA A 48 -6.10 17.88 2.71
CA ALA A 48 -4.94 17.12 3.19
C ALA A 48 -3.62 17.66 2.63
N LEU A 49 -3.58 18.03 1.35
CA LEU A 49 -2.40 18.63 0.71
C LEU A 49 -2.11 20.01 1.27
N GLN A 50 -3.13 20.85 1.46
CA GLN A 50 -2.98 22.17 2.03
C GLN A 50 -2.45 22.11 3.46
N ALA A 51 -2.99 21.21 4.29
CA ALA A 51 -2.52 21.00 5.66
C ALA A 51 -1.04 20.57 5.68
N TYR A 52 -0.66 19.59 4.86
CA TYR A 52 0.72 19.13 4.74
C TYR A 52 1.66 20.25 4.28
N SER A 53 1.25 21.02 3.27
CA SER A 53 2.04 22.16 2.81
C SER A 53 2.23 23.23 3.89
N ASN A 54 1.18 23.58 4.63
CA ASN A 54 1.25 24.57 5.71
C ASN A 54 2.17 24.11 6.84
N GLU A 55 2.13 22.82 7.18
CA GLU A 55 3.04 22.21 8.15
C GLU A 55 4.50 22.33 7.69
N MET A 56 4.80 21.98 6.44
CA MET A 56 6.16 22.09 5.89
C MET A 56 6.67 23.53 5.82
N VAL A 57 5.82 24.51 5.53
CA VAL A 57 6.19 25.94 5.57
C VAL A 57 6.63 26.37 6.97
N ASN A 58 6.01 25.82 8.01
CA ASN A 58 6.33 26.17 9.40
C ASN A 58 7.55 25.40 9.93
N LEU A 59 7.74 24.15 9.51
CA LEU A 59 8.77 23.28 10.05
C LEU A 59 10.10 23.35 9.30
N VAL A 60 10.09 23.59 7.99
CA VAL A 60 11.29 23.44 7.16
C VAL A 60 11.74 24.79 6.60
N PRO A 61 12.85 25.37 7.11
CA PRO A 61 13.44 26.59 6.57
C PRO A 61 13.78 26.43 5.09
N GLY A 62 13.41 27.42 4.28
CA GLY A 62 13.68 27.39 2.84
C GLY A 62 12.79 26.44 2.03
N PHE A 63 11.83 25.73 2.64
CA PHE A 63 10.84 24.90 1.93
C PHE A 63 10.20 25.64 0.77
N ILE A 64 9.86 26.91 1.00
CA ILE A 64 9.29 27.79 -0.02
C ILE A 64 10.17 27.91 -1.26
N SER A 65 11.46 28.17 -1.06
CA SER A 65 12.41 28.33 -2.17
C SER A 65 12.64 27.00 -2.89
N SER A 66 12.73 25.90 -2.14
CA SER A 66 12.94 24.55 -2.71
C SER A 66 11.74 24.09 -3.52
N LEU A 67 10.53 24.27 -3.00
CA LEU A 67 9.29 23.94 -3.70
C LEU A 67 9.05 24.87 -4.90
N GLY A 68 9.35 26.17 -4.77
CA GLY A 68 9.34 27.10 -5.90
C GLY A 68 10.36 26.75 -6.99
N SER A 69 11.50 26.17 -6.63
CA SER A 69 12.46 25.64 -7.61
C SER A 69 12.01 24.31 -8.23
N ALA A 70 11.26 23.50 -7.48
CA ALA A 70 10.75 22.21 -7.92
C ALA A 70 9.58 22.37 -8.90
N LEU A 71 8.61 23.20 -8.53
CA LEU A 71 7.42 23.46 -9.32
C LEU A 71 7.67 24.58 -10.34
N GLY A 72 8.40 25.64 -9.99
CA GLY A 72 8.59 26.82 -10.84
C GLY A 72 7.87 28.03 -10.26
N ALA A 73 7.73 29.10 -11.06
CA ALA A 73 7.09 30.36 -10.66
C ALA A 73 5.55 30.28 -10.57
N PHE A 74 5.01 29.15 -10.12
CA PHE A 74 3.58 28.88 -10.13
C PHE A 74 2.88 29.48 -8.90
N THR A 75 1.64 29.94 -9.09
CA THR A 75 0.80 30.50 -8.03
C THR A 75 -0.32 29.54 -7.62
N ALA A 76 -0.80 28.71 -8.55
CA ALA A 76 -1.79 27.67 -8.30
C ALA A 76 -1.59 26.48 -9.26
N VAL A 77 -2.05 25.30 -8.83
CA VAL A 77 -2.14 24.10 -9.65
C VAL A 77 -3.61 23.72 -9.79
N PRO A 78 -4.19 23.78 -11.00
CA PRO A 78 -5.56 23.31 -11.23
C PRO A 78 -5.65 21.79 -11.07
N ASN A 79 -6.84 21.28 -10.74
CA ASN A 79 -7.11 19.84 -10.61
C ASN A 79 -6.16 19.09 -9.64
N ALA A 80 -5.74 19.77 -8.58
CA ALA A 80 -4.90 19.24 -7.51
C ALA A 80 -5.71 18.38 -6.51
N LEU A 81 -6.40 17.38 -7.04
CA LEU A 81 -7.26 16.45 -6.33
C LEU A 81 -6.88 15.01 -6.70
N GLY A 82 -7.13 14.04 -5.82
CA GLY A 82 -6.80 12.64 -6.09
C GLY A 82 -5.32 12.48 -6.44
N LEU A 83 -5.08 11.93 -7.65
CA LEU A 83 -3.75 11.82 -8.23
C LEU A 83 -2.96 13.14 -8.26
N GLY A 84 -3.60 14.27 -8.60
CA GLY A 84 -2.92 15.56 -8.66
C GLY A 84 -2.37 15.97 -7.29
N ALA A 85 -3.18 15.81 -6.23
CA ALA A 85 -2.76 16.10 -4.87
C ALA A 85 -1.60 15.19 -4.42
N LEU A 86 -1.72 13.90 -4.75
CA LEU A 86 -0.71 12.90 -4.45
C LEU A 86 0.64 13.22 -5.12
N LEU A 87 0.64 13.57 -6.40
CA LEU A 87 1.87 13.84 -7.13
C LEU A 87 2.53 15.13 -6.64
N ILE A 88 1.74 16.16 -6.29
CA ILE A 88 2.28 17.38 -5.67
C ILE A 88 2.93 17.06 -4.32
N SER A 89 2.30 16.22 -3.48
CA SER A 89 2.90 15.84 -2.19
C SER A 89 4.22 15.09 -2.39
N MET A 90 4.31 14.20 -3.40
CA MET A 90 5.57 13.53 -3.75
C MET A 90 6.63 14.53 -4.23
N ILE A 91 6.25 15.55 -5.00
CA ILE A 91 7.20 16.61 -5.42
C ILE A 91 7.71 17.38 -4.20
N MET A 92 6.84 17.68 -3.22
CA MET A 92 7.24 18.30 -1.96
C MET A 92 8.24 17.44 -1.19
N GLU A 93 7.97 16.15 -1.03
CA GLU A 93 8.89 15.19 -0.38
C GLU A 93 10.26 15.14 -1.10
N LEU A 94 10.29 15.20 -2.44
CA LEU A 94 11.53 15.25 -3.21
C LEU A 94 12.28 16.57 -3.03
N ALA A 95 11.57 17.69 -2.91
CA ALA A 95 12.17 19.00 -2.64
C ALA A 95 12.81 19.05 -1.24
N LEU A 96 12.18 18.39 -0.25
CA LEU A 96 12.69 18.26 1.12
C LEU A 96 13.96 17.40 1.20
N LYS A 97 14.09 16.36 0.36
CA LYS A 97 15.34 15.58 0.29
C LYS A 97 16.54 16.44 -0.11
N GLY A 98 16.33 17.53 -0.85
CA GLY A 98 17.37 18.50 -1.18
C GLY A 98 17.85 19.33 0.01
N THR A 99 17.11 19.40 1.12
CA THR A 99 17.43 20.24 2.29
C THR A 99 18.09 19.49 3.45
N GLY A 100 18.28 18.17 3.36
CA GLY A 100 19.14 17.39 4.26
C GLY A 100 18.49 16.87 5.56
N GLU A 101 17.22 17.16 5.83
CA GLU A 101 16.50 16.63 7.00
C GLU A 101 15.80 15.30 6.63
N GLN A 102 16.24 14.19 7.22
CA GLN A 102 15.67 12.85 6.99
C GLN A 102 15.04 12.28 8.27
N SER A 103 13.76 11.92 8.19
CA SER A 103 13.11 10.91 9.04
C SER A 103 12.86 9.64 8.21
N GLU A 104 12.59 8.48 8.82
CA GLU A 104 12.15 7.28 8.08
C GLU A 104 10.82 7.50 7.32
N SER A 105 9.98 8.45 7.79
CA SER A 105 8.80 8.93 7.06
C SER A 105 9.13 9.80 5.83
N SER A 106 10.39 10.20 5.66
CA SER A 106 10.90 11.05 4.56
C SER A 106 11.19 10.26 3.27
N TYR A 107 11.01 8.93 3.28
CA TYR A 107 11.06 8.16 2.05
C TYR A 107 9.81 8.41 1.21
N SER A 108 9.99 9.01 0.03
CA SER A 108 8.92 9.14 -0.95
C SER A 108 8.16 7.84 -1.16
N MET A 109 6.84 7.89 -1.35
CA MET A 109 5.99 6.71 -1.58
C MET A 109 6.62 5.72 -2.58
N LEU A 110 7.21 6.25 -3.67
CA LEU A 110 7.92 5.46 -4.67
C LEU A 110 8.95 4.49 -4.06
N ARG A 111 9.66 4.89 -3.01
CA ARG A 111 10.63 4.03 -2.32
C ARG A 111 9.97 3.09 -1.32
N ARG A 112 9.01 3.59 -0.51
CA ARG A 112 8.33 2.76 0.50
C ARG A 112 7.60 1.58 -0.14
N VAL A 113 6.87 1.84 -1.22
CA VAL A 113 6.03 0.86 -1.89
C VAL A 113 6.77 0.12 -3.00
N PHE A 114 7.57 0.83 -3.79
CA PHE A 114 8.14 0.30 -5.03
C PHE A 114 9.67 0.23 -5.06
N GLY A 115 10.36 0.54 -3.94
CA GLY A 115 11.81 0.52 -3.82
C GLY A 115 12.52 -0.83 -4.04
N GLU A 116 13.83 -0.72 -4.30
CA GLU A 116 14.92 -1.71 -4.49
C GLU A 116 14.74 -2.92 -5.43
N GLU A 117 13.55 -3.19 -5.97
CA GLU A 117 13.45 -4.02 -7.17
C GLU A 117 13.99 -3.21 -8.35
N LYS A 118 15.28 -3.40 -8.69
CA LYS A 118 15.96 -2.67 -9.77
C LYS A 118 15.22 -2.76 -11.13
N ALA A 119 14.24 -3.65 -11.29
CA ALA A 119 13.47 -3.87 -12.52
C ALA A 119 11.93 -3.76 -12.38
N SER A 120 11.39 -3.12 -11.33
CA SER A 120 9.93 -2.98 -11.21
C SER A 120 9.37 -2.02 -12.28
N SER A 121 8.77 -2.56 -13.34
CA SER A 121 8.17 -1.76 -14.42
C SER A 121 7.02 -0.87 -13.93
N VAL A 122 6.31 -1.30 -12.87
CA VAL A 122 5.29 -0.49 -12.19
C VAL A 122 5.92 0.76 -11.57
N ARG A 123 7.02 0.61 -10.82
CA ARG A 123 7.77 1.75 -10.26
C ARG A 123 8.19 2.74 -11.34
N ASP A 124 8.72 2.22 -12.44
CA ASP A 124 9.30 3.03 -13.49
C ASP A 124 8.20 3.86 -14.19
N THR A 125 7.02 3.28 -14.43
CA THR A 125 5.85 4.02 -14.93
C THR A 125 5.37 5.08 -13.95
N LEU A 126 5.32 4.80 -12.65
CA LEU A 126 4.93 5.78 -11.64
C LEU A 126 5.94 6.94 -11.52
N SER A 127 7.23 6.63 -11.57
CA SER A 127 8.31 7.62 -11.57
C SER A 127 8.25 8.51 -12.81
N GLU A 128 7.95 7.91 -13.95
CA GLU A 128 7.72 8.62 -15.20
C GLU A 128 6.47 9.50 -15.13
N CYS A 129 5.38 9.03 -14.52
CA CYS A 129 4.16 9.81 -14.27
C CYS A 129 4.46 11.07 -13.45
N LEU A 130 5.19 10.93 -12.36
CA LEU A 130 5.64 12.06 -11.53
C LEU A 130 6.47 13.06 -12.34
N ARG A 131 7.41 12.56 -13.16
CA ARG A 131 8.27 13.40 -14.01
C ARG A 131 7.45 14.17 -15.05
N ARG A 132 6.50 13.52 -15.72
CA ARG A 132 5.65 14.15 -16.75
C ARG A 132 4.68 15.15 -16.15
N HIS A 133 4.10 14.88 -14.99
CA HIS A 133 3.29 15.87 -14.28
C HIS A 133 4.09 17.11 -13.96
N ARG A 134 5.29 16.96 -13.39
CA ARG A 134 6.15 18.11 -13.10
C ARG A 134 6.47 18.93 -14.36
N MET A 135 6.71 18.27 -15.49
CA MET A 135 7.08 18.92 -16.76
C MET A 135 5.90 19.64 -17.44
N PHE A 136 4.69 19.08 -17.34
CA PHE A 136 3.53 19.52 -18.11
C PHE A 136 2.35 20.00 -17.26
N ILE A 137 2.56 20.32 -15.98
CA ILE A 137 1.49 20.74 -15.05
C ILE A 137 0.66 21.95 -15.53
N GLN A 138 1.22 22.77 -16.42
CA GLN A 138 0.53 23.93 -17.02
C GLN A 138 0.02 23.69 -18.45
N ASN A 139 0.42 22.58 -19.07
CA ASN A 139 0.00 22.22 -20.42
C ASN A 139 -0.92 21.01 -20.31
N GLU A 140 -2.19 21.29 -20.00
CA GLU A 140 -3.20 20.27 -19.74
C GLU A 140 -3.35 19.28 -20.90
N ASP A 141 -3.38 19.77 -22.15
CA ASP A 141 -3.45 18.93 -23.34
C ASP A 141 -2.27 17.95 -23.43
N ARG A 142 -1.06 18.45 -23.17
CA ARG A 142 0.14 17.60 -23.18
C ARG A 142 0.15 16.63 -22.02
N LEU A 143 -0.24 17.07 -20.82
CA LEU A 143 -0.31 16.25 -19.62
C LEU A 143 -1.31 15.10 -19.82
N LYS A 144 -2.49 15.40 -20.34
CA LYS A 144 -3.53 14.45 -20.70
C LYS A 144 -3.03 13.38 -21.69
N GLY A 145 -2.29 13.78 -22.73
CA GLY A 145 -1.67 12.85 -23.66
C GLY A 145 -0.63 11.92 -23.02
N GLU A 146 0.22 12.44 -22.13
CA GLU A 146 1.19 11.62 -21.39
C GLU A 146 0.51 10.70 -20.36
N LEU A 147 -0.51 11.18 -19.66
CA LEU A 147 -1.32 10.42 -18.71
C LEU A 147 -1.93 9.19 -19.36
N ARG A 148 -2.58 9.37 -20.51
CA ARG A 148 -3.20 8.27 -21.26
C ARG A 148 -2.19 7.22 -21.70
N ARG A 149 -1.01 7.65 -22.17
CA ARG A 149 0.08 6.73 -22.55
C ARG A 149 0.59 5.95 -21.34
N LEU A 150 0.73 6.61 -20.19
CA LEU A 150 1.27 6.01 -18.97
C LEU A 150 0.24 5.09 -18.29
N GLU A 151 -1.05 5.41 -18.37
CA GLU A 151 -2.16 4.57 -17.93
C GLU A 151 -2.08 3.21 -18.62
N GLN A 152 -2.01 3.18 -19.96
CA GLN A 152 -1.92 1.95 -20.74
C GLN A 152 -0.68 1.12 -20.37
N GLN A 153 0.47 1.78 -20.17
CA GLN A 153 1.69 1.11 -19.72
C GLN A 153 1.53 0.50 -18.34
N LEU A 154 0.94 1.24 -17.39
CA LEU A 154 0.71 0.77 -16.03
C LEU A 154 -0.26 -0.42 -16.01
N SER A 155 -1.37 -0.33 -16.74
CA SER A 155 -2.34 -1.42 -16.89
C SER A 155 -1.69 -2.70 -17.41
N ASN A 156 -0.83 -2.61 -18.43
CA ASN A 156 -0.06 -3.74 -18.93
C ASN A 156 0.93 -4.29 -17.88
N HIS A 157 1.69 -3.42 -17.21
CA HIS A 157 2.64 -3.85 -16.18
C HIS A 157 1.94 -4.52 -14.98
N LEU A 158 0.77 -4.05 -14.58
CA LEU A 158 -0.06 -4.66 -13.53
C LEU A 158 -0.60 -6.03 -13.96
N THR A 159 -0.97 -6.18 -15.22
CA THR A 159 -1.41 -7.46 -15.79
C THR A 159 -0.27 -8.49 -15.77
N ILE A 160 0.92 -8.09 -16.22
CA ILE A 160 2.12 -8.94 -16.20
C ILE A 160 2.46 -9.34 -14.76
N LEU A 161 2.49 -8.38 -13.84
CA LEU A 161 2.79 -8.64 -12.43
C LEU A 161 1.75 -9.58 -11.80
N LYS A 162 0.45 -9.36 -12.06
CA LYS A 162 -0.60 -10.28 -11.60
C LYS A 162 -0.36 -11.70 -12.06
N ASN A 163 -0.08 -11.88 -13.36
CA ASN A 163 0.12 -13.20 -13.93
C ASN A 163 1.36 -13.88 -13.33
N SER A 164 2.43 -13.14 -13.10
CA SER A 164 3.62 -13.63 -12.38
C SER A 164 3.27 -14.12 -10.95
N LEU A 165 2.48 -13.33 -10.20
CA LEU A 165 2.06 -13.68 -8.83
C LEU A 165 1.11 -14.88 -8.78
N LEU A 166 0.13 -14.95 -9.70
CA LEU A 166 -0.92 -15.98 -9.70
C LEU A 166 -0.47 -17.28 -10.38
N LEU A 167 0.11 -17.16 -11.57
CA LEU A 167 0.32 -18.26 -12.51
C LEU A 167 1.77 -18.78 -12.47
N ASP A 168 2.76 -17.89 -12.37
CA ASP A 168 4.17 -18.27 -12.44
C ASP A 168 4.77 -18.66 -11.07
N GLN A 169 3.93 -18.79 -10.05
CA GLN A 169 4.31 -19.15 -8.68
C GLN A 169 5.31 -18.18 -8.03
N GLN A 170 5.33 -16.91 -8.46
CA GLN A 170 6.23 -15.88 -7.94
C GLN A 170 5.58 -15.03 -6.84
N MET A 171 4.55 -15.57 -6.17
CA MET A 171 3.87 -14.87 -5.07
C MET A 171 4.87 -14.47 -3.99
N SER A 172 4.80 -13.21 -3.56
CA SER A 172 5.60 -12.65 -2.47
C SER A 172 4.84 -11.49 -1.82
N THR A 173 5.13 -11.19 -0.55
CA THR A 173 4.53 -10.02 0.13
C THR A 173 4.84 -8.73 -0.62
N ARG A 174 6.09 -8.59 -1.10
CA ARG A 174 6.52 -7.40 -1.84
C ARG A 174 5.81 -7.25 -3.18
N GLY A 175 5.79 -8.30 -4.00
CA GLY A 175 5.13 -8.27 -5.30
C GLY A 175 3.64 -8.01 -5.20
N PHE A 176 2.97 -8.62 -4.21
CA PHE A 176 1.56 -8.36 -3.94
C PHE A 176 1.31 -6.91 -3.48
N LYS A 177 2.13 -6.37 -2.58
CA LYS A 177 2.07 -4.96 -2.17
C LYS A 177 2.23 -4.01 -3.36
N ILE A 178 3.19 -4.27 -4.25
CA ILE A 178 3.40 -3.49 -5.48
C ILE A 178 2.16 -3.53 -6.36
N TRP A 179 1.56 -4.71 -6.56
CA TRP A 179 0.38 -4.85 -7.39
C TRP A 179 -0.81 -4.06 -6.81
N VAL A 180 -1.10 -4.21 -5.52
CA VAL A 180 -2.24 -3.56 -4.86
C VAL A 180 -2.12 -2.03 -4.91
N ASN A 181 -0.94 -1.50 -4.58
CA ASN A 181 -0.69 -0.06 -4.62
C ASN A 181 -0.67 0.48 -6.05
N GLY A 182 -0.12 -0.28 -7.00
CA GLY A 182 -0.14 0.10 -8.41
C GLY A 182 -1.56 0.12 -8.98
N ALA A 183 -2.42 -0.84 -8.61
CA ALA A 183 -3.83 -0.87 -8.98
C ALA A 183 -4.61 0.32 -8.39
N ALA A 184 -4.39 0.65 -7.11
CA ALA A 184 -4.97 1.85 -6.49
C ALA A 184 -4.52 3.14 -7.22
N PHE A 185 -3.23 3.26 -7.53
CA PHE A 185 -2.69 4.37 -8.31
C PHE A 185 -3.30 4.44 -9.71
N HIS A 186 -3.49 3.29 -10.38
CA HIS A 186 -4.10 3.23 -11.70
C HIS A 186 -5.54 3.74 -11.71
N VAL A 187 -6.35 3.37 -10.72
CA VAL A 187 -7.72 3.92 -10.58
C VAL A 187 -7.67 5.44 -10.41
N GLN A 188 -6.73 5.97 -9.62
CA GLN A 188 -6.54 7.42 -9.50
C GLN A 188 -6.11 8.10 -10.80
N MET A 189 -5.30 7.42 -11.65
CA MET A 189 -5.00 7.91 -13.00
C MET A 189 -6.24 8.01 -13.86
N LEU A 190 -7.10 6.98 -13.87
CA LEU A 190 -8.32 6.99 -14.67
C LEU A 190 -9.30 8.07 -14.21
N ILE A 191 -9.47 8.24 -12.88
CA ILE A 191 -10.30 9.31 -12.31
C ILE A 191 -9.76 10.69 -12.68
N HIS A 192 -8.44 10.87 -12.60
CA HIS A 192 -7.81 12.14 -12.96
C HIS A 192 -7.94 12.43 -14.47
N GLU A 193 -7.77 11.42 -15.33
CA GLU A 193 -8.01 11.56 -16.76
C GLU A 193 -9.48 11.92 -17.05
N ALA A 194 -10.44 11.30 -16.38
CA ALA A 194 -11.86 11.63 -16.53
C ALA A 194 -12.16 13.10 -16.20
N ARG A 195 -11.62 13.61 -15.08
CA ARG A 195 -11.73 15.02 -14.68
C ARG A 195 -11.25 15.97 -15.79
N LEU A 196 -10.04 15.75 -16.30
CA LEU A 196 -9.47 16.55 -17.39
C LEU A 196 -10.26 16.45 -18.70
N ASN A 197 -10.96 15.34 -18.95
CA ASN A 197 -11.77 15.17 -20.16
C ASN A 197 -13.16 15.81 -20.07
N ILE A 198 -13.80 15.76 -18.90
CA ILE A 198 -15.13 16.34 -18.68
C ILE A 198 -15.07 17.86 -18.76
N GLU A 199 -14.00 18.48 -18.22
CA GLU A 199 -13.77 19.94 -18.36
C GLU A 199 -13.67 20.37 -19.83
N THR A 200 -13.23 19.48 -20.72
CA THR A 200 -13.14 19.72 -22.17
C THR A 200 -14.39 19.31 -22.97
N GLY A 201 -15.48 18.92 -22.31
CA GLY A 201 -16.79 18.63 -22.94
C GLY A 201 -17.02 17.19 -23.39
N SER A 202 -16.24 16.22 -22.88
CA SER A 202 -16.45 14.78 -23.17
C SER A 202 -17.62 14.20 -22.35
N SER A 203 -18.23 13.11 -22.84
CA SER A 203 -19.35 12.44 -22.12
C SER A 203 -18.87 11.78 -20.83
N ASP A 204 -19.43 12.22 -19.70
CA ASP A 204 -19.17 11.67 -18.37
C ASP A 204 -19.51 10.17 -18.26
N SER A 205 -20.54 9.72 -18.99
CA SER A 205 -21.02 8.32 -18.96
C SER A 205 -19.95 7.30 -19.33
N ASP A 206 -19.10 7.63 -20.31
CA ASP A 206 -18.16 6.67 -20.89
C ASP A 206 -16.97 6.45 -19.95
N TYR A 207 -16.50 7.52 -19.29
CA TYR A 207 -15.45 7.46 -18.28
C TYR A 207 -15.94 6.76 -17.02
N PHE A 208 -17.14 7.09 -16.54
CA PHE A 208 -17.72 6.45 -15.37
C PHE A 208 -17.78 4.92 -15.54
N ASN A 209 -18.31 4.46 -16.67
CA ASN A 209 -18.43 3.03 -16.96
C ASN A 209 -17.06 2.35 -17.08
N ALA A 210 -16.11 2.96 -17.78
CA ALA A 210 -14.76 2.41 -17.94
C ALA A 210 -14.02 2.26 -16.60
N ILE A 211 -14.09 3.29 -15.74
CA ILE A 211 -13.47 3.25 -14.41
C ILE A 211 -14.15 2.21 -13.53
N GLN A 212 -15.49 2.13 -13.58
CA GLN A 212 -16.22 1.14 -12.80
C GLN A 212 -15.88 -0.29 -13.21
N VAL A 213 -15.71 -0.55 -14.52
CA VAL A 213 -15.24 -1.85 -15.03
C VAL A 213 -13.83 -2.14 -14.51
N ALA A 214 -12.91 -1.18 -14.57
CA ALA A 214 -11.54 -1.36 -14.06
C ALA A 214 -11.53 -1.69 -12.55
N ILE A 215 -12.32 -0.98 -11.73
CA ILE A 215 -12.43 -1.27 -10.29
C ILE A 215 -13.00 -2.66 -10.03
N ASN A 216 -14.02 -3.09 -10.79
CA ASN A 216 -14.59 -4.44 -10.66
C ASN A 216 -13.55 -5.52 -11.01
N LEU A 217 -12.75 -5.29 -12.06
CA LEU A 217 -11.66 -6.21 -12.42
C LEU A 217 -10.60 -6.27 -11.31
N TYR A 218 -10.23 -5.15 -10.70
CA TYR A 218 -9.31 -5.15 -9.57
C TYR A 218 -9.86 -5.85 -8.34
N LEU A 219 -11.15 -5.70 -8.03
CA LEU A 219 -11.79 -6.44 -6.94
C LEU A 219 -11.74 -7.96 -7.19
N LEU A 220 -12.04 -8.40 -8.41
CA LEU A 220 -11.96 -9.81 -8.78
C LEU A 220 -10.52 -10.34 -8.72
N ASP A 221 -9.57 -9.61 -9.31
CA ASP A 221 -8.16 -9.99 -9.28
C ASP A 221 -7.62 -10.01 -7.84
N LEU A 222 -8.07 -9.10 -6.98
CA LEU A 222 -7.71 -9.04 -5.56
C LEU A 222 -8.21 -10.26 -4.79
N ASP A 223 -9.42 -10.77 -5.08
CA ASP A 223 -9.92 -12.01 -4.49
C ASP A 223 -8.96 -13.17 -4.76
N HIS A 224 -8.61 -13.38 -6.03
CA HIS A 224 -7.69 -14.44 -6.43
C HIS A 224 -6.28 -14.27 -5.85
N LEU A 225 -5.78 -13.02 -5.79
CA LEU A 225 -4.47 -12.72 -5.22
C LEU A 225 -4.44 -12.93 -3.71
N LEU A 226 -5.51 -12.60 -2.98
CA LEU A 226 -5.61 -12.82 -1.54
C LEU A 226 -5.58 -14.31 -1.21
N ASP A 227 -6.34 -15.14 -1.93
CA ASP A 227 -6.33 -16.60 -1.75
C ASP A 227 -4.93 -17.20 -2.01
N LYS A 228 -4.29 -16.77 -3.10
CA LYS A 228 -2.92 -17.18 -3.44
C LYS A 228 -1.91 -16.68 -2.40
N TYR A 229 -2.07 -15.47 -1.90
CA TYR A 229 -1.20 -14.87 -0.90
C TYR A 229 -1.34 -15.56 0.46
N LYS A 230 -2.56 -15.94 0.86
CA LYS A 230 -2.81 -16.75 2.06
C LYS A 230 -2.07 -18.08 1.99
N THR A 231 -2.20 -18.78 0.86
CA THR A 231 -1.47 -20.04 0.60
C THR A 231 0.05 -19.84 0.69
N TYR A 232 0.55 -18.75 0.11
CA TYR A 232 1.97 -18.38 0.21
C TYR A 232 2.40 -18.14 1.66
N LYS A 233 1.62 -17.41 2.46
CA LYS A 233 1.92 -17.18 3.88
C LYS A 233 1.90 -18.48 4.69
N THR A 234 0.99 -19.41 4.41
CA THR A 234 0.99 -20.73 5.03
C THR A 234 2.26 -21.51 4.70
N SER A 235 2.73 -21.46 3.45
CA SER A 235 3.96 -22.16 3.02
C SER A 235 5.26 -21.55 3.55
N THR A 236 5.25 -20.26 3.90
CA THR A 236 6.42 -19.51 4.40
C THR A 236 6.41 -19.29 5.90
N THR A 237 5.37 -19.76 6.58
CA THR A 237 5.26 -19.76 8.03
C THR A 237 5.42 -21.19 8.50
N ALA A 238 6.43 -21.46 9.32
CA ALA A 238 6.71 -22.79 9.81
C ALA A 238 6.64 -22.84 11.34
N TYR A 239 6.33 -24.01 11.88
CA TYR A 239 6.38 -24.27 13.32
C TYR A 239 7.60 -25.15 13.61
N ARG A 240 8.33 -24.79 14.67
CA ARG A 240 9.47 -25.57 15.16
C ARG A 240 9.30 -25.83 16.65
N GLY A 241 8.99 -27.06 17.01
CA GLY A 241 9.02 -27.53 18.40
C GLY A 241 10.29 -28.33 18.68
N ALA A 242 10.89 -28.13 19.85
CA ALA A 242 11.91 -29.02 20.40
C ALA A 242 11.35 -29.74 21.62
N ILE A 243 11.49 -31.06 21.64
CA ILE A 243 11.24 -31.88 22.83
C ILE A 243 12.57 -31.97 23.58
N LEU A 244 12.58 -31.51 24.83
CA LEU A 244 13.73 -31.69 25.73
C LEU A 244 13.47 -32.90 26.62
N CYS A 245 14.19 -33.98 26.36
CA CYS A 245 14.18 -35.15 27.22
C CYS A 245 15.27 -35.01 28.29
N LYS A 246 14.86 -34.97 29.55
CA LYS A 246 15.79 -35.05 30.68
C LYS A 246 15.87 -36.50 31.14
N ARG A 247 17.06 -37.07 31.05
CA ARG A 247 17.36 -38.40 31.59
C ARG A 247 17.63 -38.26 33.09
N ASN A 248 16.57 -38.34 33.90
CA ASN A 248 16.69 -38.22 35.35
C ASN A 248 16.83 -39.59 36.04
N ASP A 249 16.50 -40.69 35.34
CA ASP A 249 16.53 -42.08 35.83
C ASP A 249 16.92 -43.01 34.66
N PRO A 250 17.77 -44.05 34.83
CA PRO A 250 18.07 -45.03 33.77
C PRO A 250 16.85 -45.70 33.13
N ASP A 251 15.70 -45.73 33.81
CA ASP A 251 14.49 -46.43 33.36
C ASP A 251 13.32 -45.52 32.92
N VAL A 252 13.43 -44.19 33.03
CA VAL A 252 12.35 -43.26 32.62
C VAL A 252 12.90 -42.00 31.94
N ASP A 253 12.72 -41.91 30.62
CA ASP A 253 12.92 -40.67 29.86
C ASP A 253 11.67 -39.77 30.02
N ILE A 254 11.78 -38.72 30.84
CA ILE A 254 10.76 -37.67 30.90
C ILE A 254 11.08 -36.63 29.84
N CYS A 255 10.32 -36.68 28.75
CA CYS A 255 10.35 -35.69 27.69
C CYS A 255 9.34 -34.58 27.96
N VAL A 256 9.82 -33.36 28.19
CA VAL A 256 9.01 -32.14 28.28
C VAL A 256 9.14 -31.34 27.00
N ALA A 257 8.06 -30.64 26.60
CA ALA A 257 8.15 -29.64 25.56
C ALA A 257 9.20 -28.59 25.99
N GLY A 258 10.29 -28.46 25.24
CA GLY A 258 11.41 -27.62 25.62
C GLY A 258 11.22 -26.17 25.25
N TYR A 259 10.90 -25.95 23.98
CA TYR A 259 10.45 -24.66 23.44
C TYR A 259 9.72 -24.93 22.12
N CYS A 260 8.81 -24.05 21.75
CA CYS A 260 8.31 -23.99 20.38
C CYS A 260 8.47 -22.59 19.82
N ALA A 261 8.56 -22.51 18.49
CA ALA A 261 8.71 -21.27 17.79
C ALA A 261 7.93 -21.27 16.49
N ILE A 262 7.45 -20.09 16.11
CA ILE A 262 6.94 -19.83 14.77
C ILE A 262 8.03 -19.11 14.00
N LEU A 263 8.25 -19.56 12.77
CA LEU A 263 9.27 -19.09 11.86
C LEU A 263 8.56 -18.41 10.70
N ASN A 264 9.08 -17.26 10.29
CA ASN A 264 8.73 -16.65 9.01
C ASN A 264 9.96 -16.74 8.10
N ASP A 265 9.91 -17.66 7.13
CA ASP A 265 11.02 -17.93 6.21
C ASP A 265 11.22 -16.82 5.18
N GLU A 266 10.18 -16.04 4.89
CA GLU A 266 10.26 -14.89 3.99
C GLU A 266 11.06 -13.75 4.65
N LYS A 267 10.75 -13.43 5.91
CA LYS A 267 11.42 -12.35 6.66
C LYS A 267 12.64 -12.80 7.46
N LYS A 268 12.96 -14.10 7.46
CA LYS A 268 14.08 -14.71 8.21
C LYS A 268 14.04 -14.38 9.70
N CYS A 269 12.86 -14.48 10.30
CA CYS A 269 12.65 -14.16 11.71
C CYS A 269 11.86 -15.26 12.42
N SER A 270 11.98 -15.31 13.74
CA SER A 270 11.40 -16.36 14.58
C SER A 270 10.85 -15.79 15.87
N TYR A 271 9.77 -16.38 16.36
CA TYR A 271 9.19 -16.07 17.65
C TYR A 271 9.13 -17.31 18.51
N TYR A 272 9.74 -17.25 19.69
CA TYR A 272 9.69 -18.29 20.70
C TYR A 272 8.44 -18.13 21.54
N ILE A 273 7.65 -19.19 21.61
CA ILE A 273 6.45 -19.28 22.43
C ILE A 273 6.89 -19.83 23.79
N ASP A 274 6.89 -18.95 24.79
CA ASP A 274 7.30 -19.30 26.17
C ASP A 274 6.23 -20.13 26.91
N ASP A 275 4.99 -20.11 26.42
CA ASP A 275 3.88 -20.86 26.99
C ASP A 275 3.78 -22.23 26.32
N GLY A 276 4.17 -23.27 27.04
CA GLY A 276 4.09 -24.65 26.56
C GLY A 276 2.68 -25.10 26.17
N SER A 277 1.62 -24.43 26.67
CA SER A 277 0.24 -24.72 26.25
C SER A 277 -0.08 -24.23 24.84
N LEU A 278 0.68 -23.27 24.30
CA LEU A 278 0.56 -22.76 22.93
C LEU A 278 1.41 -23.57 21.93
N CYS A 279 2.17 -24.56 22.39
CA CYS A 279 2.99 -25.44 21.56
C CYS A 279 2.19 -26.55 20.87
N GLN A 280 1.18 -26.18 20.07
CA GLN A 280 0.22 -27.11 19.46
C GLN A 280 0.66 -27.69 18.10
N GLY A 281 1.93 -27.50 17.72
CA GLY A 281 2.43 -28.05 16.46
C GLY A 281 2.03 -27.22 15.24
N ALA A 282 2.31 -27.77 14.06
CA ALA A 282 2.00 -27.13 12.77
C ALA A 282 0.50 -26.87 12.56
N ALA A 283 -0.38 -27.56 13.30
CA ALA A 283 -1.83 -27.39 13.22
C ALA A 283 -2.31 -25.99 13.65
N LEU A 284 -1.48 -25.21 14.37
CA LEU A 284 -1.81 -23.84 14.77
C LEU A 284 -1.65 -22.82 13.63
N ILE A 285 -0.84 -23.12 12.61
CA ILE A 285 -0.45 -22.13 11.58
C ILE A 285 -1.65 -21.67 10.75
N GLU A 286 -2.48 -22.60 10.31
CA GLU A 286 -3.65 -22.30 9.48
C GLU A 286 -4.71 -21.50 10.25
N PRO A 287 -5.18 -21.93 11.44
CA PRO A 287 -6.04 -21.11 12.31
C PRO A 287 -5.50 -19.69 12.58
N TYR A 288 -4.20 -19.56 12.83
CA TYR A 288 -3.55 -18.27 13.03
C TYR A 288 -3.64 -17.38 11.79
N LEU A 289 -3.26 -17.90 10.62
CA LEU A 289 -3.31 -17.14 9.38
C LEU A 289 -4.75 -16.82 8.96
N ASP A 290 -5.70 -17.72 9.19
CA ASP A 290 -7.12 -17.49 8.99
C ASP A 290 -7.61 -16.31 9.82
N TYR A 291 -7.21 -16.26 11.09
CA TYR A 291 -7.53 -15.16 11.98
C TYR A 291 -6.88 -13.85 11.51
N VAL A 292 -5.59 -13.87 11.12
CA VAL A 292 -4.89 -12.69 10.57
C VAL A 292 -5.63 -12.15 9.34
N PHE A 293 -5.93 -12.99 8.36
CA PHE A 293 -6.60 -12.55 7.13
C PHE A 293 -8.03 -12.04 7.36
N SER A 294 -8.67 -12.46 8.45
CA SER A 294 -10.04 -12.04 8.80
C SER A 294 -10.10 -10.79 9.70
N ASN A 295 -8.99 -10.42 10.37
CA ASN A 295 -9.00 -9.36 11.40
C ASN A 295 -7.94 -8.28 11.20
N TYR A 296 -6.95 -8.50 10.34
CA TYR A 296 -5.86 -7.55 10.16
C TYR A 296 -6.23 -6.46 9.17
N GLU A 297 -6.34 -5.22 9.68
CA GLU A 297 -6.86 -4.07 8.93
C GLU A 297 -6.16 -3.80 7.59
N PRO A 298 -4.82 -3.90 7.46
CA PRO A 298 -4.18 -3.74 6.15
C PRO A 298 -4.63 -4.72 5.06
N ILE A 299 -5.16 -5.90 5.42
CA ILE A 299 -5.77 -6.85 4.47
C ILE A 299 -7.23 -6.48 4.22
N LEU A 300 -8.00 -6.27 5.30
CA LEU A 300 -9.43 -5.92 5.20
C LEU A 300 -9.66 -4.62 4.43
N GLY A 301 -8.77 -3.65 4.64
CA GLY A 301 -8.78 -2.34 4.02
C GLY A 301 -8.58 -2.37 2.50
N LEU A 302 -8.02 -3.45 1.93
CA LEU A 302 -7.77 -3.53 0.49
C LEU A 302 -9.07 -3.53 -0.31
N LYS A 303 -9.99 -4.46 0.00
CA LYS A 303 -11.31 -4.52 -0.66
C LYS A 303 -12.15 -3.29 -0.36
N ARG A 304 -12.08 -2.82 0.90
CA ARG A 304 -12.79 -1.62 1.35
C ARG A 304 -12.39 -0.41 0.50
N HIS A 305 -11.10 -0.20 0.29
CA HIS A 305 -10.60 0.91 -0.53
C HIS A 305 -11.16 0.93 -1.97
N PHE A 306 -11.09 -0.20 -2.69
CA PHE A 306 -11.64 -0.27 -4.05
C PHE A 306 -13.17 -0.12 -4.06
N SER A 307 -13.86 -0.69 -3.08
CA SER A 307 -15.31 -0.54 -2.94
C SER A 307 -15.71 0.90 -2.64
N ASP A 308 -14.97 1.60 -1.78
CA ASP A 308 -15.20 3.00 -1.46
C ASP A 308 -14.95 3.90 -2.67
N MET A 309 -13.89 3.65 -3.45
CA MET A 309 -13.66 4.36 -4.71
C MET A 309 -14.81 4.14 -5.70
N LYS A 310 -15.33 2.91 -5.81
CA LYS A 310 -16.47 2.59 -6.67
C LYS A 310 -17.74 3.32 -6.21
N ASN A 311 -18.03 3.31 -4.92
CA ASN A 311 -19.24 3.90 -4.35
C ASN A 311 -19.22 5.43 -4.44
N ASN A 312 -18.04 6.04 -4.34
CA ASN A 312 -17.86 7.49 -4.43
C ASN A 312 -17.43 7.96 -5.82
N LEU A 313 -17.42 7.08 -6.83
CA LEU A 313 -16.81 7.37 -8.13
C LEU A 313 -17.39 8.63 -8.79
N ASN A 314 -18.71 8.79 -8.75
CA ASN A 314 -19.38 9.96 -9.32
C ASN A 314 -18.91 11.25 -8.64
N THR A 315 -18.85 11.25 -7.32
CA THR A 315 -18.34 12.39 -6.55
C THR A 315 -16.89 12.65 -6.90
N LEU A 316 -16.04 11.63 -6.92
CA LEU A 316 -14.63 11.76 -7.26
C LEU A 316 -14.45 12.39 -8.65
N ILE A 317 -15.14 11.90 -9.68
CA ILE A 317 -15.01 12.43 -11.05
C ILE A 317 -15.44 13.91 -11.14
N HIS A 318 -16.47 14.34 -10.42
CA HIS A 318 -17.01 15.70 -10.50
C HIS A 318 -16.40 16.68 -9.50
N GLN A 319 -15.36 16.27 -8.77
CA GLN A 319 -14.65 17.19 -7.90
C GLN A 319 -13.74 18.12 -8.69
N HIS A 320 -13.93 19.41 -8.46
CA HIS A 320 -13.07 20.47 -8.98
C HIS A 320 -12.40 21.19 -7.82
N GLY A 321 -11.12 21.50 -7.99
CA GLY A 321 -10.33 22.11 -6.93
C GLY A 321 -8.92 22.42 -7.39
N SER A 322 -8.49 23.63 -7.06
CA SER A 322 -7.11 24.07 -7.29
C SER A 322 -6.37 24.09 -5.96
N TYR A 323 -5.08 23.77 -6.01
CA TYR A 323 -4.18 23.93 -4.88
C TYR A 323 -3.43 25.26 -5.05
N ILE A 324 -3.53 26.13 -4.04
CA ILE A 324 -2.86 27.43 -4.05
C ILE A 324 -1.50 27.26 -3.38
N LEU A 325 -0.45 27.62 -4.11
CA LEU A 325 0.91 27.52 -3.58
C LEU A 325 1.10 28.53 -2.45
N PRO A 326 1.82 28.17 -1.36
CA PRO A 326 1.98 29.01 -0.18
C PRO A 326 2.74 30.33 -0.45
N PHE A 327 3.26 30.54 -1.66
CA PHE A 327 3.95 31.77 -2.09
C PHE A 327 2.98 32.83 -2.58
N SER A 328 1.77 32.42 -2.99
CA SER A 328 0.74 33.29 -3.59
C SER A 328 0.09 34.23 -2.56
N THR A 329 0.06 33.85 -1.28
CA THR A 329 -0.62 34.62 -0.22
C THR A 329 0.22 35.74 0.39
N ARG A 330 1.50 35.88 0.04
CA ARG A 330 2.39 36.95 0.55
C ARG A 330 2.43 38.22 -0.32
N GLY A 331 1.66 38.27 -1.41
CA GLY A 331 1.66 39.39 -2.37
C GLY A 331 0.78 40.61 -2.03
N THR A 332 0.00 40.59 -0.94
CA THR A 332 -0.94 41.68 -0.59
C THR A 332 -0.61 42.32 0.75
N ARG A 333 0.57 42.94 0.84
CA ARG A 333 0.80 44.11 1.70
C ARG A 333 1.74 45.06 0.96
N MET A 334 1.15 45.96 0.18
CA MET A 334 1.76 47.25 -0.15
C MET A 334 1.38 48.25 0.93
#